data_AF-A0A329SJG4-F1
#
_entry.id   AF-A0A329SJG4-F1
#
_cell.length_a   1.000
_cell.length_b   1.000
_cell.length_c   1.000
_cell.angle_alpha   90.00
_cell.angle_beta   90.00
_cell.angle_gamma   90.00
#
_symmetry.space_group_name_H-M   'P 1'
#
loop_
_entity.id
_entity.type
_entity.pdbx_description
1 polymer ?
#
loop_
_entity_poly.entity_id
_entity_poly.type
_entity_poly.pdbx_seq_one_letter_code
_entity_poly.pdbx_strand_id
1 'polypeptide(L)'
;MTPLEYRWAHAVNSNALLAAVQCQIQEAKQRHFATSDLVNAIEADIIWSEAKGTPVMGHPPATDGDLTLAHFLDAMLELAAKFQSSMPSNETPLIVKLDFKSSRAFEKSIEELAKFVAQYPFSKGIFINADILPGPANSNLVAFDAATFLKQVNDLGECDSGKHRHKLVLSVGWTTSNANEEEIHREYSSAMVDDMLRVLKPYGDSVTVTFPLRATSVRKSWPALRPLLEPKNFGFTLWWAISQMSDDELEWLFSTLELETHEDGNGGQTTYAGQTFYDIKGFDSFLARRGYSPSTKLQN
;
A
#
# COMPACT_ATOMS: atom_id res chain seq x y z
N MET A 1 -11.78 0.01 9.87
CA MET A 1 -11.43 -1.19 9.13
C MET A 1 -10.07 -1.68 9.57
N THR A 2 -9.95 -2.98 9.80
CA THR A 2 -8.66 -3.65 9.96
C THR A 2 -8.02 -3.86 8.58
N PRO A 3 -6.69 -3.95 8.49
CA PRO A 3 -6.02 -4.28 7.24
C PRO A 3 -6.54 -5.54 6.49
N LEU A 4 -7.05 -6.54 7.23
CA LEU A 4 -7.66 -7.76 6.66
C LEU A 4 -8.96 -7.54 5.90
N GLU A 5 -9.60 -6.38 6.06
CA GLU A 5 -10.88 -6.02 5.43
C GLU A 5 -10.69 -5.32 4.08
N TYR A 6 -9.44 -5.08 3.67
CA TYR A 6 -9.16 -4.47 2.37
C TYR A 6 -9.06 -5.51 1.26
N ARG A 7 -9.66 -5.17 0.11
CA ARG A 7 -9.63 -5.91 -1.15
C ARG A 7 -9.03 -4.98 -2.19
N TRP A 8 -7.88 -5.40 -2.72
CA TRP A 8 -7.06 -4.59 -3.60
C TRP A 8 -7.49 -4.74 -5.06
N ALA A 9 -7.77 -3.61 -5.72
CA ALA A 9 -7.62 -3.50 -7.15
C ALA A 9 -6.18 -3.09 -7.45
N HIS A 10 -5.37 -4.07 -7.83
CA HIS A 10 -3.95 -3.94 -8.15
C HIS A 10 -3.74 -3.39 -9.57
N ALA A 11 -2.77 -2.49 -9.74
CA ALA A 11 -2.30 -1.96 -11.01
C ALA A 11 -3.42 -1.37 -11.90
N VAL A 12 -4.24 -0.47 -11.36
CA VAL A 12 -5.35 0.20 -12.07
C VAL A 12 -4.80 1.27 -13.04
N ASN A 13 -4.08 0.80 -14.05
CA ASN A 13 -3.20 1.63 -14.86
C ASN A 13 -3.81 2.14 -16.17
N SER A 14 -5.11 1.97 -16.38
CA SER A 14 -5.79 2.39 -17.62
C SER A 14 -7.23 2.83 -17.37
N ASN A 15 -7.80 3.58 -18.32
CA ASN A 15 -9.20 3.99 -18.25
C ASN A 15 -10.14 2.77 -18.16
N ALA A 16 -9.82 1.67 -18.84
CA ALA A 16 -10.62 0.45 -18.82
C ALA A 16 -10.62 -0.20 -17.42
N LEU A 17 -9.46 -0.28 -16.76
CA LEU A 17 -9.36 -0.82 -15.41
C LEU A 17 -10.04 0.09 -14.39
N LEU A 18 -9.88 1.41 -14.51
CA LEU A 18 -10.58 2.38 -13.66
C LEU A 18 -12.11 2.24 -13.79
N ALA A 19 -12.62 2.14 -15.02
CA ALA A 19 -14.04 1.94 -15.27
C ALA A 19 -14.55 0.62 -14.66
N ALA A 20 -13.77 -0.46 -14.72
CA ALA A 20 -14.12 -1.72 -14.08
C ALA A 20 -14.24 -1.59 -12.55
N VAL A 21 -13.30 -0.89 -11.91
CA VAL A 21 -13.35 -0.62 -10.45
C VAL A 21 -14.54 0.27 -10.10
N GLN A 22 -14.82 1.31 -10.89
CA GLN A 22 -15.98 2.18 -10.69
C GLN A 22 -17.29 1.39 -10.79
N CYS A 23 -17.42 0.48 -11.76
CA CYS A 23 -18.58 -0.41 -11.87
C CYS A 23 -18.74 -1.29 -10.63
N GLN A 24 -17.67 -1.94 -10.16
CA GLN A 24 -17.71 -2.80 -8.97
C GLN A 24 -18.15 -2.01 -7.72
N ILE A 25 -17.58 -0.83 -7.49
CA ILE A 25 -17.96 0.01 -6.34
C ILE A 25 -19.41 0.52 -6.49
N GLN A 26 -19.86 0.81 -7.71
CA GLN A 26 -21.24 1.22 -7.96
C GLN A 26 -22.24 0.09 -7.67
N GLU A 27 -21.92 -1.15 -8.05
CA GLU A 27 -22.71 -2.34 -7.70
C GLU A 27 -22.72 -2.58 -6.19
N ALA A 28 -21.56 -2.45 -5.53
CA ALA A 28 -21.46 -2.55 -4.08
C ALA A 28 -22.32 -1.49 -3.39
N LYS A 29 -22.33 -0.25 -3.89
CA LYS A 29 -23.18 0.84 -3.40
C LYS A 29 -24.67 0.51 -3.53
N GLN A 30 -25.11 -0.08 -4.65
CA GLN A 30 -26.51 -0.51 -4.82
C GLN A 30 -26.92 -1.57 -3.79
N ARG A 31 -25.95 -2.39 -3.35
CA ARG A 31 -26.11 -3.34 -2.25
C ARG A 31 -25.81 -2.75 -0.88
N HIS A 32 -25.74 -1.41 -0.76
CA HIS A 32 -25.44 -0.68 0.48
C HIS A 32 -24.13 -1.12 1.15
N PHE A 33 -23.15 -1.55 0.35
CA PHE A 33 -21.88 -2.09 0.83
C PHE A 33 -22.05 -3.24 1.85
N ALA A 34 -23.12 -4.03 1.71
CA ALA A 34 -23.48 -5.08 2.67
C ALA A 34 -22.57 -6.32 2.62
N THR A 35 -21.73 -6.45 1.59
CA THR A 35 -20.82 -7.59 1.42
C THR A 35 -19.38 -7.16 1.70
N SER A 36 -18.55 -8.09 2.16
CA SER A 36 -17.15 -7.83 2.53
C SER A 36 -16.14 -8.17 1.42
N ASP A 37 -16.64 -8.46 0.22
CA ASP A 37 -15.87 -8.80 -0.98
C ASP A 37 -15.69 -7.60 -1.93
N LEU A 38 -16.00 -6.39 -1.46
CA LEU A 38 -15.96 -5.18 -2.27
C LEU A 38 -14.54 -4.61 -2.36
N VAL A 39 -14.15 -4.12 -3.55
CA VAL A 39 -12.89 -3.38 -3.74
C VAL A 39 -12.93 -2.06 -2.96
N ASN A 40 -12.02 -1.93 -1.99
CA ASN A 40 -11.88 -0.78 -1.10
C ASN A 40 -10.42 -0.38 -0.87
N ALA A 41 -9.48 -0.96 -1.61
CA ALA A 41 -8.12 -0.46 -1.77
C ALA A 41 -7.80 -0.43 -3.26
N ILE A 42 -7.33 0.69 -3.77
CA ILE A 42 -7.04 0.90 -5.19
C ILE A 42 -5.58 1.34 -5.29
N GLU A 43 -4.80 0.58 -6.04
CA GLU A 43 -3.40 0.86 -6.32
C GLU A 43 -3.23 1.15 -7.81
N ALA A 44 -2.41 2.15 -8.13
CA ALA A 44 -2.02 2.46 -9.51
C ALA A 44 -0.58 2.96 -9.57
N ASP A 45 0.13 2.47 -10.59
CA ASP A 45 1.48 2.86 -10.92
C ASP A 45 1.50 4.21 -11.63
N ILE A 46 2.42 5.10 -11.29
CA ILE A 46 2.49 6.47 -11.81
C ILE A 46 3.88 6.73 -12.39
N ILE A 47 3.91 7.17 -13.64
CA ILE A 47 5.14 7.45 -14.37
C ILE A 47 5.02 8.74 -15.19
N TRP A 48 6.16 9.37 -15.48
CA TRP A 48 6.21 10.55 -16.31
C TRP A 48 6.10 10.16 -17.79
N SER A 49 5.07 10.65 -18.48
CA SER A 49 4.96 10.52 -19.94
C SER A 49 5.69 11.68 -20.61
N GLU A 50 6.77 11.39 -21.33
CA GLU A 50 7.44 12.42 -22.16
C GLU A 50 6.58 12.83 -23.35
N ALA A 51 5.78 11.90 -23.90
CA ALA A 51 4.89 12.20 -25.02
C ALA A 51 3.78 13.18 -24.66
N LYS A 52 3.25 13.08 -23.43
CA LYS A 52 2.13 13.92 -22.95
C LYS A 52 2.59 15.08 -22.06
N GLY A 53 3.83 15.05 -21.57
CA GLY A 53 4.38 16.06 -20.67
C GLY A 53 3.65 16.13 -19.32
N THR A 54 3.14 15.00 -18.83
CA THR A 54 2.35 14.94 -17.58
C THR A 54 2.48 13.56 -16.91
N PRO A 55 2.28 13.43 -15.59
CA PRO A 55 2.17 12.15 -14.90
C PRO A 55 0.96 11.36 -15.40
N VAL A 56 1.19 10.10 -15.74
CA VAL A 56 0.16 9.16 -16.19
C VAL A 56 0.25 7.87 -15.40
N MET A 57 -0.84 7.13 -15.40
CA MET A 57 -0.86 5.78 -14.91
C MET A 57 -0.06 4.89 -15.85
N GLY A 58 0.92 4.17 -15.33
CA GLY A 58 1.81 3.34 -16.14
C GLY A 58 2.95 2.70 -15.36
N HIS A 59 3.30 1.49 -15.78
CA HIS A 59 4.42 0.73 -15.26
C HIS A 59 5.42 0.46 -16.39
N PRO A 60 6.72 0.69 -16.22
CA PRO A 60 7.73 0.35 -17.23
C PRO A 60 7.56 -1.09 -17.77
N PRO A 61 7.67 -1.30 -19.09
CA PRO A 61 8.09 -0.32 -20.11
C PRO A 61 6.96 0.59 -20.64
N ALA A 62 5.72 0.45 -20.18
CA ALA A 62 4.60 1.28 -20.63
C ALA A 62 4.59 2.64 -19.88
N THR A 63 5.05 3.69 -20.55
CA THR A 63 5.22 5.03 -19.95
C THR A 63 4.21 6.08 -20.39
N ASP A 64 3.37 5.76 -21.39
CA ASP A 64 2.43 6.71 -22.02
C ASP A 64 0.96 6.29 -21.85
N GLY A 65 0.62 5.73 -20.67
CA GLY A 65 -0.71 5.19 -20.36
C GLY A 65 -1.85 6.20 -20.60
N ASP A 66 -3.04 5.69 -20.91
CA ASP A 66 -4.19 6.47 -21.38
C ASP A 66 -4.95 7.22 -20.27
N LEU A 67 -4.62 6.94 -19.02
CA LEU A 67 -5.18 7.55 -17.82
C LEU A 67 -4.15 8.50 -17.20
N THR A 68 -4.52 9.78 -17.05
CA THR A 68 -3.66 10.77 -16.38
C THR A 68 -3.84 10.70 -14.87
N LEU A 69 -2.82 11.12 -14.11
CA LEU A 69 -2.92 11.20 -12.65
C LEU A 69 -4.10 12.08 -12.23
N ALA A 70 -4.26 13.25 -12.84
CA ALA A 70 -5.36 14.17 -12.60
C ALA A 70 -6.73 13.48 -12.67
N HIS A 71 -6.99 12.80 -13.79
CA HIS A 71 -8.25 12.11 -14.01
C HIS A 71 -8.47 10.97 -12.98
N PHE A 72 -7.41 10.25 -12.64
CA PHE A 72 -7.51 9.21 -11.61
C PHE A 72 -7.81 9.79 -10.22
N LEU A 73 -7.15 10.88 -9.80
CA LEU A 73 -7.39 11.51 -8.51
C LEU A 73 -8.81 12.07 -8.39
N ASP A 74 -9.35 12.66 -9.46
CA ASP A 74 -10.76 13.08 -9.53
C ASP A 74 -11.70 11.88 -9.34
N ALA A 75 -11.45 10.78 -10.06
CA ALA A 75 -12.23 9.56 -9.90
C ALA A 75 -12.14 8.99 -8.47
N MET A 76 -10.98 9.07 -7.82
CA MET A 76 -10.82 8.64 -6.43
C MET A 76 -11.63 9.50 -5.45
N LEU A 77 -11.75 10.82 -5.68
CA LEU A 77 -12.61 11.69 -4.88
C LEU A 77 -14.10 11.35 -5.07
N GLU A 78 -14.51 11.05 -6.30
CA GLU A 78 -15.88 10.61 -6.58
C GLU A 78 -16.22 9.29 -5.88
N LEU A 79 -15.30 8.32 -5.91
CA LEU A 79 -15.45 7.06 -5.20
C LEU A 79 -15.48 7.26 -3.68
N ALA A 80 -14.60 8.10 -3.15
CA ALA A 80 -14.58 8.44 -1.73
C ALA A 80 -15.91 9.07 -1.27
N ALA A 81 -16.50 9.95 -2.08
CA ALA A 81 -17.81 10.53 -1.79
C ALA A 81 -18.93 9.47 -1.75
N LYS A 82 -18.87 8.43 -2.61
CA LYS A 82 -19.81 7.30 -2.56
C LYS A 82 -19.70 6.54 -1.24
N PHE A 83 -18.48 6.22 -0.79
CA PHE A 83 -18.26 5.56 0.50
C PHE A 83 -18.73 6.44 1.66
N GLN A 84 -18.35 7.72 1.69
CA GLN A 84 -18.71 8.65 2.75
C GLN A 84 -20.24 8.80 2.90
N SER A 85 -20.97 8.79 1.79
CA SER A 85 -22.44 8.89 1.80
C SER A 85 -23.16 7.66 2.41
N SER A 86 -22.47 6.53 2.55
CA SER A 86 -23.06 5.26 2.99
C SER A 86 -22.41 4.69 4.26
N MET A 87 -21.18 5.09 4.58
CA MET A 87 -20.39 4.63 5.73
C MET A 87 -19.93 5.86 6.54
N PRO A 88 -20.77 6.43 7.42
CA PRO A 88 -20.45 7.64 8.18
C PRO A 88 -19.46 7.40 9.34
N SER A 89 -18.75 6.26 9.37
CA SER A 89 -17.83 5.92 10.46
C SER A 89 -16.50 6.65 10.33
N ASN A 90 -15.78 6.76 11.46
CA ASN A 90 -14.40 7.28 11.51
C ASN A 90 -13.37 6.31 10.90
N GLU A 91 -13.81 5.22 10.29
CA GLU A 91 -12.93 4.26 9.64
C GLU A 91 -12.56 4.73 8.23
N THR A 92 -11.52 4.16 7.66
CA THR A 92 -11.05 4.48 6.30
C THR A 92 -11.67 3.50 5.31
N PRO A 93 -12.81 3.79 4.67
CA PRO A 93 -13.50 2.83 3.81
C PRO A 93 -12.87 2.70 2.42
N LEU A 94 -11.90 3.54 2.09
CA LEU A 94 -11.19 3.50 0.82
C LEU A 94 -9.72 3.85 1.05
N ILE A 95 -8.83 3.02 0.52
CA ILE A 95 -7.40 3.31 0.38
C ILE A 95 -7.12 3.63 -1.09
N VAL A 96 -6.35 4.69 -1.31
CA VAL A 96 -5.78 5.08 -2.59
C VAL A 96 -4.27 5.00 -2.46
N LYS A 97 -3.64 4.06 -3.15
CA LYS A 97 -2.19 3.87 -3.17
C LYS A 97 -1.63 4.35 -4.51
N LEU A 98 -0.78 5.37 -4.42
CA LEU A 98 -0.14 6.05 -5.55
C LEU A 98 1.30 5.55 -5.67
N ASP A 99 1.56 4.60 -6.56
CA ASP A 99 2.85 3.94 -6.72
C ASP A 99 3.72 4.64 -7.77
N PHE A 100 4.54 5.59 -7.33
CA PHE A 100 5.41 6.34 -8.22
C PHE A 100 6.59 5.49 -8.69
N LYS A 101 6.74 5.38 -10.00
CA LYS A 101 7.85 4.70 -10.69
C LYS A 101 8.96 5.64 -11.16
N SER A 102 8.77 6.95 -11.00
CA SER A 102 9.79 7.96 -11.36
C SER A 102 9.72 9.18 -10.45
N SER A 103 10.89 9.67 -10.03
CA SER A 103 11.02 10.91 -9.23
C SER A 103 10.38 12.11 -9.92
N ARG A 104 10.60 12.24 -11.24
CA ARG A 104 10.02 13.33 -12.04
C ARG A 104 8.49 13.34 -12.00
N ALA A 105 7.83 12.19 -12.06
CA ALA A 105 6.38 12.14 -11.94
C ALA A 105 5.95 12.67 -10.57
N PHE A 106 6.56 12.20 -9.49
CA PHE A 106 6.24 12.64 -8.14
C PHE A 106 6.44 14.15 -7.95
N GLU A 107 7.59 14.69 -8.37
CA GLU A 107 7.90 16.12 -8.31
C GLU A 107 6.87 16.97 -9.05
N LYS A 108 6.42 16.51 -10.23
CA LYS A 108 5.44 17.22 -11.05
C LYS A 108 4.00 17.06 -10.55
N SER A 109 3.76 16.14 -9.63
CA SER A 109 2.44 15.89 -9.02
C SER A 109 2.21 16.63 -7.71
N ILE A 110 3.24 17.22 -7.06
CA ILE A 110 3.12 17.76 -5.69
C ILE A 110 1.93 18.71 -5.49
N GLU A 111 1.73 19.66 -6.42
CA GLU A 111 0.63 20.63 -6.30
C GLU A 111 -0.75 19.96 -6.37
N GLU A 112 -0.91 19.01 -7.29
CA GLU A 112 -2.14 18.25 -7.47
C GLU A 112 -2.40 17.30 -6.29
N LEU A 113 -1.35 16.64 -5.80
CA LEU A 113 -1.43 15.81 -4.60
C LEU A 113 -1.85 16.64 -3.38
N ALA A 114 -1.34 17.85 -3.20
CA ALA A 114 -1.74 18.72 -2.09
C ALA A 114 -3.25 19.05 -2.16
N LYS A 115 -3.78 19.34 -3.35
CA LYS A 115 -5.22 19.57 -3.56
C LYS A 115 -6.05 18.31 -3.29
N PHE A 116 -5.58 17.15 -3.76
CA PHE A 116 -6.24 15.87 -3.52
C PHE A 116 -6.28 15.53 -2.02
N VAL A 117 -5.14 15.61 -1.33
CA VAL A 117 -5.00 15.37 0.11
C VAL A 117 -5.90 16.30 0.93
N ALA A 118 -6.02 17.58 0.55
CA ALA A 118 -6.93 18.50 1.22
C ALA A 118 -8.40 18.07 1.12
N GLN A 119 -8.81 17.58 -0.05
CA GLN A 119 -10.20 17.18 -0.35
C GLN A 119 -10.57 15.77 0.13
N TYR A 120 -9.61 14.84 0.17
CA TYR A 120 -9.88 13.45 0.51
C TYR A 120 -10.44 13.31 1.93
N PRO A 121 -11.56 12.61 2.15
CA PRO A 121 -12.27 12.68 3.43
C PRO A 121 -11.69 11.77 4.52
N PHE A 122 -10.89 10.77 4.18
CA PHE A 122 -10.51 9.72 5.13
C PHE A 122 -9.09 9.87 5.67
N SER A 123 -8.94 9.58 6.96
CA SER A 123 -7.63 9.43 7.61
C SER A 123 -6.92 8.19 7.06
N LYS A 124 -5.58 8.18 7.04
CA LYS A 124 -4.75 7.05 6.60
C LYS A 124 -5.25 6.36 5.31
N GLY A 125 -5.81 7.11 4.38
CA GLY A 125 -6.42 6.59 3.16
C GLY A 125 -5.64 6.90 1.90
N ILE A 126 -4.54 7.67 2.01
CA ILE A 126 -3.69 8.04 0.88
C ILE A 126 -2.30 7.49 1.12
N PHE A 127 -1.93 6.47 0.36
CA PHE A 127 -0.63 5.82 0.46
C PHE A 127 0.25 6.41 -0.64
N ILE A 128 1.35 7.05 -0.26
CA ILE A 128 2.35 7.54 -1.20
C ILE A 128 3.46 6.50 -1.28
N ASN A 129 3.53 5.79 -2.41
CA ASN A 129 4.39 4.64 -2.60
C ASN A 129 5.57 4.93 -3.53
N ALA A 130 6.75 4.42 -3.16
CA ALA A 130 7.92 4.33 -4.04
C ALA A 130 8.92 3.29 -3.52
N ASP A 131 9.65 2.66 -4.45
CA ASP A 131 10.83 1.87 -4.13
C ASP A 131 12.05 2.80 -4.05
N ILE A 132 12.50 3.10 -2.82
CA ILE A 132 13.50 4.13 -2.55
C ILE A 132 14.88 3.58 -2.17
N LEU A 133 15.01 2.25 -2.00
CA LEU A 133 16.27 1.58 -1.69
C LEU A 133 16.50 0.36 -2.58
N PRO A 134 17.76 -0.08 -2.77
CA PRO A 134 18.07 -1.32 -3.46
C PRO A 134 17.56 -2.53 -2.67
N GLY A 135 16.81 -3.41 -3.32
CA GLY A 135 16.25 -4.59 -2.67
C GLY A 135 16.84 -5.90 -3.16
N PRO A 136 16.09 -7.00 -3.05
CA PRO A 136 16.52 -8.31 -3.52
C PRO A 136 16.57 -8.43 -5.07
N ALA A 137 16.44 -7.34 -5.82
CA ALA A 137 16.68 -7.37 -7.26
C ALA A 137 18.18 -7.61 -7.59
N ASN A 138 18.47 -8.16 -8.77
CA ASN A 138 19.82 -8.18 -9.34
C ASN A 138 20.28 -6.81 -9.88
N SER A 139 19.76 -5.71 -9.32
CA SER A 139 19.99 -4.35 -9.79
C SER A 139 19.99 -3.37 -8.63
N ASN A 140 20.97 -2.47 -8.64
CA ASN A 140 21.06 -1.34 -7.72
C ASN A 140 20.43 -0.06 -8.30
N LEU A 141 19.74 -0.16 -9.44
CA LEU A 141 19.06 0.99 -10.04
C LEU A 141 17.82 1.31 -9.22
N VAL A 142 17.82 2.47 -8.59
CA VAL A 142 16.70 3.03 -7.82
C VAL A 142 16.28 4.33 -8.50
N ALA A 143 14.98 4.49 -8.76
CA ALA A 143 14.46 5.66 -9.48
C ALA A 143 14.35 6.93 -8.63
N PHE A 144 14.65 6.83 -7.33
CA PHE A 144 14.47 7.86 -6.32
C PHE A 144 15.75 8.04 -5.49
N ASP A 145 16.05 9.30 -5.16
CA ASP A 145 16.89 9.60 -4.01
C ASP A 145 16.03 9.53 -2.75
N ALA A 146 16.35 8.63 -1.83
CA ALA A 146 15.54 8.34 -0.65
C ALA A 146 15.32 9.59 0.22
N ALA A 147 16.38 10.38 0.48
CA ALA A 147 16.29 11.57 1.31
C ALA A 147 15.39 12.64 0.70
N THR A 148 15.52 12.87 -0.61
CA THR A 148 14.69 13.83 -1.36
C THR A 148 13.23 13.41 -1.37
N PHE A 149 12.93 12.15 -1.70
CA PHE A 149 11.56 11.64 -1.73
C PHE A 149 10.89 11.75 -0.36
N LEU A 150 11.54 11.26 0.69
CA LEU A 150 11.00 11.29 2.05
C LEU A 150 10.76 12.73 2.54
N LYS A 151 11.67 13.67 2.21
CA LYS A 151 11.50 15.08 2.54
C LYS A 151 10.27 15.65 1.84
N GLN A 152 10.11 15.39 0.54
CA GLN A 152 8.97 15.88 -0.23
C GLN A 152 7.62 15.31 0.26
N VAL A 153 7.56 14.03 0.64
CA VAL A 153 6.34 13.46 1.27
C VAL A 153 6.07 14.11 2.62
N ASN A 154 7.10 14.35 3.44
CA ASN A 154 6.91 15.06 4.70
C ASN A 154 6.41 16.50 4.49
N ASP A 155 6.99 17.23 3.53
CA ASP A 155 6.57 18.59 3.17
C ASP A 155 5.10 18.60 2.67
N LEU A 156 4.70 17.60 1.88
CA LEU A 156 3.30 17.40 1.47
C LEU A 156 2.38 17.22 2.69
N GLY A 157 2.84 16.53 3.72
CA GLY A 157 2.14 16.38 5.00
C GLY A 157 2.06 17.66 5.83
N GLU A 158 3.04 18.58 5.69
CA GLU A 158 3.05 19.89 6.36
C GLU A 158 2.21 20.96 5.65
N CYS A 159 1.75 20.71 4.42
CA CYS A 159 0.82 21.60 3.73
C CYS A 159 -0.41 21.94 4.60
N ASP A 160 -0.87 23.20 4.49
CA ASP A 160 -1.94 23.75 5.34
C ASP A 160 -1.63 23.56 6.85
N SER A 161 -0.38 23.83 7.25
CA SER A 161 0.12 23.72 8.64
C SER A 161 -0.09 22.33 9.27
N GLY A 162 0.11 21.27 8.48
CA GLY A 162 0.00 19.89 8.97
C GLY A 162 -1.42 19.36 9.11
N LYS A 163 -2.44 20.15 8.75
CA LYS A 163 -3.87 19.82 8.95
C LYS A 163 -4.27 18.49 8.31
N HIS A 164 -3.65 18.12 7.21
CA HIS A 164 -4.00 16.95 6.42
C HIS A 164 -3.03 15.76 6.56
N ARG A 165 -1.98 15.89 7.39
CA ARG A 165 -0.98 14.83 7.62
C ARG A 165 -1.59 13.48 7.96
N HIS A 166 -2.64 13.48 8.79
CA HIS A 166 -3.30 12.27 9.27
C HIS A 166 -3.94 11.41 8.15
N LYS A 167 -4.08 11.96 6.93
CA LYS A 167 -4.61 11.25 5.75
C LYS A 167 -3.54 10.43 5.04
N LEU A 168 -2.27 10.78 5.22
CA LEU A 168 -1.13 10.19 4.51
C LEU A 168 -0.60 8.95 5.24
N VAL A 169 -0.21 7.96 4.45
CA VAL A 169 0.61 6.82 4.84
C VAL A 169 1.79 6.76 3.88
N LEU A 170 2.99 6.66 4.42
CA LEU A 170 4.20 6.47 3.62
C LEU A 170 4.33 4.98 3.29
N SER A 171 4.40 4.62 2.01
CA SER A 171 4.50 3.24 1.55
C SER A 171 5.84 3.01 0.84
N VAL A 172 6.93 2.84 1.58
CA VAL A 172 8.29 2.84 1.00
C VAL A 172 8.92 1.47 0.97
N GLY A 173 9.39 1.09 -0.22
CA GLY A 173 9.89 -0.25 -0.49
C GLY A 173 11.33 -0.29 -0.95
N TRP A 174 11.70 -1.50 -1.38
CA TRP A 174 12.96 -1.76 -2.05
C TRP A 174 12.69 -2.25 -3.47
N THR A 175 13.62 -1.99 -4.37
CA THR A 175 13.52 -2.50 -5.74
C THR A 175 13.51 -4.02 -5.75
N THR A 176 12.58 -4.60 -6.50
CA THR A 176 12.46 -6.06 -6.65
C THR A 176 12.48 -6.46 -8.13
N SER A 177 12.81 -7.72 -8.41
CA SER A 177 12.76 -8.29 -9.77
C SER A 177 12.04 -9.63 -9.72
N ASN A 178 11.29 -9.98 -10.75
CA ASN A 178 10.52 -11.23 -10.85
C ASN A 178 10.80 -11.95 -12.18
N ALA A 179 12.00 -11.77 -12.73
CA ALA A 179 12.35 -12.31 -14.05
C ALA A 179 12.50 -13.84 -14.05
N ASN A 180 12.75 -14.44 -12.89
CA ASN A 180 12.87 -15.89 -12.70
C ASN A 180 12.47 -16.31 -11.27
N GLU A 181 12.37 -17.63 -11.07
CA GLU A 181 11.94 -18.24 -9.79
C GLU A 181 12.83 -17.87 -8.60
N GLU A 182 14.14 -17.77 -8.81
CA GLU A 182 15.09 -17.37 -7.76
C GLU A 182 14.79 -15.95 -7.31
N GLU A 183 14.61 -15.03 -8.26
CA GLU A 183 14.29 -13.63 -7.95
C GLU A 183 12.91 -13.48 -7.30
N ILE A 184 11.91 -14.30 -7.70
CA ILE A 184 10.57 -14.33 -7.08
C ILE A 184 10.64 -14.62 -5.59
N HIS A 185 11.55 -15.50 -5.16
CA HIS A 185 11.70 -15.94 -3.77
C HIS A 185 12.91 -15.35 -3.04
N ARG A 186 13.62 -14.39 -3.65
CA ARG A 186 14.83 -13.85 -3.06
C ARG A 186 14.54 -13.05 -1.80
N GLU A 187 15.41 -13.23 -0.81
CA GLU A 187 15.26 -12.74 0.55
C GLU A 187 15.69 -11.29 0.72
N TYR A 188 14.99 -10.59 1.61
CA TYR A 188 15.46 -9.32 2.17
C TYR A 188 16.51 -9.61 3.23
N SER A 189 17.63 -8.89 3.19
CA SER A 189 18.71 -9.02 4.18
C SER A 189 18.54 -8.04 5.34
N SER A 190 19.16 -8.33 6.48
CA SER A 190 19.20 -7.39 7.62
C SER A 190 19.80 -6.04 7.23
N ALA A 191 20.83 -6.02 6.37
CA ALA A 191 21.42 -4.77 5.89
C ALA A 191 20.42 -3.89 5.12
N MET A 192 19.55 -4.50 4.30
CA MET A 192 18.48 -3.78 3.59
C MET A 192 17.48 -3.14 4.58
N VAL A 193 17.15 -3.86 5.65
CA VAL A 193 16.24 -3.40 6.70
C VAL A 193 16.89 -2.29 7.53
N ASP A 194 18.16 -2.44 7.91
CA ASP A 194 18.92 -1.44 8.65
C ASP A 194 19.04 -0.12 7.88
N ASP A 195 19.26 -0.19 6.56
CA ASP A 195 19.30 0.99 5.70
C ASP A 195 17.93 1.69 5.61
N MET A 196 16.84 0.93 5.52
CA MET A 196 15.48 1.49 5.54
C MET A 196 15.16 2.19 6.88
N LEU A 197 15.45 1.54 8.00
CA LEU A 197 15.28 2.12 9.33
C LEU A 197 16.14 3.40 9.49
N ARG A 198 17.36 3.40 8.93
CA ARG A 198 18.25 4.58 8.98
C ARG A 198 17.66 5.77 8.22
N VAL A 199 17.12 5.58 7.02
CA VAL A 199 16.54 6.69 6.23
C VAL A 199 15.23 7.20 6.81
N LEU A 200 14.47 6.35 7.52
CA LEU A 200 13.21 6.74 8.18
C LEU A 200 13.41 7.40 9.55
N LYS A 201 14.55 7.18 10.20
CA LYS A 201 14.86 7.72 11.54
C LYS A 201 14.55 9.22 11.72
N PRO A 202 14.82 10.13 10.76
CA PRO A 202 14.51 11.55 10.92
C PRO A 202 13.02 11.87 11.07
N TYR A 203 12.13 11.00 10.58
CA TYR A 203 10.68 11.20 10.62
C TYR A 203 10.03 10.56 11.84
N GLY A 204 10.69 9.61 12.50
CA GLY A 204 10.25 8.98 13.75
C GLY A 204 8.78 8.55 13.72
N ASP A 205 8.04 8.94 14.76
CA ASP A 205 6.61 8.63 14.92
C ASP A 205 5.67 9.59 14.17
N SER A 206 6.22 10.58 13.45
CA SER A 206 5.41 11.63 12.80
C SER A 206 4.66 11.16 11.55
N VAL A 207 5.02 9.99 11.02
CA VAL A 207 4.44 9.39 9.81
C VAL A 207 4.02 7.95 10.10
N THR A 208 2.85 7.56 9.60
CA THR A 208 2.51 6.13 9.52
C THR A 208 3.21 5.54 8.30
N VAL A 209 3.86 4.39 8.48
CA VAL A 209 4.63 3.73 7.42
C VAL A 209 4.06 2.34 7.16
N THR A 210 4.02 1.94 5.89
CA THR A 210 3.86 0.56 5.49
C THR A 210 4.99 0.16 4.55
N PHE A 211 5.51 -1.06 4.68
CA PHE A 211 6.54 -1.57 3.79
C PHE A 211 5.88 -2.49 2.75
N PRO A 212 5.86 -2.12 1.46
CA PRO A 212 5.44 -3.02 0.41
C PRO A 212 6.46 -4.14 0.27
N LEU A 213 6.07 -5.36 0.62
CA LEU A 213 6.93 -6.54 0.60
C LEU A 213 6.34 -7.58 -0.33
N ARG A 214 7.18 -8.16 -1.18
CA ARG A 214 6.76 -9.32 -1.97
C ARG A 214 6.44 -10.49 -1.05
N ALA A 215 5.20 -10.97 -1.06
CA ALA A 215 4.71 -11.98 -0.13
C ALA A 215 5.52 -13.30 -0.19
N THR A 216 5.95 -13.70 -1.39
CA THR A 216 6.74 -14.94 -1.63
C THR A 216 8.13 -14.94 -1.00
N SER A 217 8.62 -13.80 -0.53
CA SER A 217 9.93 -13.66 0.11
C SER A 217 9.85 -13.52 1.64
N VAL A 218 8.68 -13.24 2.20
CA VAL A 218 8.54 -12.82 3.61
C VAL A 218 8.96 -13.92 4.57
N ARG A 219 8.50 -15.16 4.35
CA ARG A 219 8.78 -16.29 5.26
C ARG A 219 10.27 -16.51 5.48
N LYS A 220 11.04 -16.55 4.39
CA LYS A 220 12.49 -16.72 4.45
C LYS A 220 13.19 -15.47 5.01
N SER A 221 12.64 -14.29 4.75
CA SER A 221 13.21 -13.01 5.20
C SER A 221 12.78 -12.63 6.62
N TRP A 222 11.95 -13.41 7.30
CA TRP A 222 11.32 -13.02 8.56
C TRP A 222 12.28 -12.57 9.66
N PRO A 223 13.42 -13.26 9.91
CA PRO A 223 14.39 -12.80 10.91
C PRO A 223 14.93 -11.39 10.62
N ALA A 224 15.06 -11.03 9.34
CA ALA A 224 15.50 -9.71 8.90
C ALA A 224 14.35 -8.68 8.94
N LEU A 225 13.13 -9.07 8.57
CA LEU A 225 11.99 -8.16 8.42
C LEU A 225 11.30 -7.80 9.74
N ARG A 226 11.27 -8.69 10.73
CA ARG A 226 10.55 -8.45 12.00
C ARG A 226 10.88 -7.13 12.72
N PRO A 227 12.11 -6.56 12.68
CA PRO A 227 12.40 -5.28 13.33
C PRO A 227 11.59 -4.11 12.76
N LEU A 228 11.11 -4.22 11.51
CA LEU A 228 10.26 -3.20 10.90
C LEU A 228 8.89 -3.07 11.57
N LEU A 229 8.46 -4.07 12.34
CA LEU A 229 7.18 -4.07 13.07
C LEU A 229 7.33 -3.71 14.55
N GLU A 230 8.54 -3.37 15.01
CA GLU A 230 8.74 -2.89 16.38
C GLU A 230 8.06 -1.52 16.63
N PRO A 231 8.15 -0.53 15.70
CA PRO A 231 7.41 0.72 15.84
C PRO A 231 5.91 0.53 15.59
N LYS A 232 5.06 1.03 16.48
CA LYS A 232 3.58 0.87 16.40
C LYS A 232 2.94 1.58 15.20
N ASN A 233 3.63 2.55 14.62
CA ASN A 233 3.20 3.30 13.45
C ASN A 233 3.65 2.64 12.13
N PHE A 234 4.37 1.53 12.19
CA PHE A 234 4.86 0.79 11.03
C PHE A 234 3.98 -0.44 10.78
N GLY A 235 4.05 -0.99 9.56
CA GLY A 235 3.26 -2.12 9.12
C GLY A 235 3.72 -2.64 7.77
N PHE A 236 3.05 -3.66 7.25
CA PHE A 236 3.37 -4.26 5.96
C PHE A 236 2.24 -4.12 4.95
N THR A 237 2.60 -4.06 3.66
CA THR A 237 1.69 -4.30 2.55
C THR A 237 2.26 -5.45 1.74
N LEU A 238 1.75 -6.65 1.97
CA LEU A 238 2.23 -7.84 1.27
C LEU A 238 1.59 -7.91 -0.11
N TRP A 239 2.42 -8.00 -1.15
CA TRP A 239 1.94 -8.06 -2.53
C TRP A 239 2.42 -9.33 -3.24
N TRP A 240 1.49 -10.02 -3.90
CA TRP A 240 1.75 -11.06 -4.90
C TRP A 240 0.48 -11.37 -5.69
N ALA A 241 0.25 -10.62 -6.76
CA ALA A 241 -0.96 -10.73 -7.59
C ALA A 241 -0.80 -11.68 -8.81
N ILE A 242 0.38 -12.28 -9.01
CA ILE A 242 0.71 -13.02 -10.24
C ILE A 242 0.15 -14.45 -10.18
N SER A 243 0.60 -15.24 -9.21
CA SER A 243 0.21 -16.64 -9.03
C SER A 243 -0.37 -16.87 -7.64
N GLN A 244 -1.14 -17.95 -7.48
CA GLN A 244 -1.63 -18.34 -6.18
C GLN A 244 -0.49 -18.94 -5.35
N MET A 245 -0.31 -18.45 -4.12
CA MET A 245 0.60 -19.04 -3.14
C MET A 245 -0.02 -20.33 -2.56
N SER A 246 0.82 -21.23 -2.06
CA SER A 246 0.33 -22.43 -1.37
C SER A 246 -0.40 -22.06 -0.09
N ASP A 247 -1.38 -22.88 0.31
CA ASP A 247 -2.09 -22.68 1.58
C ASP A 247 -1.14 -22.74 2.79
N ASP A 248 -0.03 -23.50 2.71
CA ASP A 248 1.01 -23.53 3.75
C ASP A 248 1.73 -22.18 3.91
N GLU A 249 2.08 -21.52 2.80
CA GLU A 249 2.70 -20.20 2.83
C GLU A 249 1.73 -19.13 3.34
N LEU A 250 0.46 -19.18 2.89
CA LEU A 250 -0.59 -18.27 3.36
C LEU A 250 -0.88 -18.47 4.86
N GLU A 251 -0.90 -19.72 5.32
CA GLU A 251 -1.09 -20.07 6.73
C GLU A 251 0.04 -19.53 7.60
N TRP A 252 1.28 -19.69 7.14
CA TRP A 252 2.44 -19.17 7.84
C TRP A 252 2.37 -17.64 7.94
N LEU A 253 2.06 -16.94 6.84
CA LEU A 253 1.92 -15.48 6.82
C LEU A 253 0.84 -15.02 7.80
N PHE A 254 -0.34 -15.63 7.74
CA PHE A 254 -1.47 -15.25 8.59
C PHE A 254 -1.20 -15.53 10.07
N SER A 255 -0.69 -16.71 10.39
CA SER A 255 -0.41 -17.08 11.79
C SER A 255 0.65 -16.18 12.40
N THR A 256 1.78 -15.99 11.69
CA THR A 256 2.91 -15.18 12.17
C THR A 256 2.51 -13.72 12.39
N LEU A 257 1.74 -13.14 11.46
CA LEU A 257 1.47 -11.70 11.45
C LEU A 257 0.19 -11.31 12.20
N GLU A 258 -0.79 -12.21 12.35
CA GLU A 258 -2.11 -11.89 12.91
C GLU A 258 -2.46 -12.67 14.18
N LEU A 259 -1.82 -13.81 14.47
CA LEU A 259 -2.21 -14.68 15.60
C LEU A 259 -1.11 -14.85 16.64
N GLU A 260 0.15 -14.97 16.22
CA GLU A 260 1.27 -15.26 17.11
C GLU A 260 1.64 -14.06 17.99
N THR A 261 2.16 -14.39 19.17
CA THR A 261 2.80 -13.45 20.09
C THR A 261 4.31 -13.52 19.92
N HIS A 262 4.94 -12.37 19.83
CA HIS A 262 6.37 -12.20 19.65
C HIS A 262 6.97 -11.51 20.88
N GLU A 263 8.18 -11.90 21.28
CA GLU A 263 8.91 -11.18 22.31
C GLU A 263 9.27 -9.77 21.81
N ASP A 264 8.93 -8.75 22.60
CA ASP A 264 9.37 -7.39 22.33
C ASP A 264 10.79 -7.14 22.88
N GLY A 265 11.43 -6.05 22.44
CA GLY A 265 12.78 -5.68 22.86
C GLY A 265 12.95 -5.40 24.36
N ASN A 266 11.87 -5.39 25.14
CA ASN A 266 11.84 -5.19 26.60
C ASN A 266 11.45 -6.47 27.37
N GLY A 267 11.33 -7.61 26.70
CA GLY A 267 10.95 -8.89 27.31
C GLY A 267 9.45 -9.07 27.56
N GLY A 268 8.60 -8.21 26.99
CA GLY A 268 7.14 -8.36 26.92
C GLY A 268 6.70 -9.21 25.73
N GLN A 269 5.41 -9.49 25.62
CA GLN A 269 4.80 -10.15 24.45
C GLN A 269 3.91 -9.17 23.70
N THR A 270 4.06 -9.11 22.38
CA THR A 270 3.21 -8.31 21.50
C THR A 270 2.69 -9.15 20.34
N THR A 271 1.53 -8.78 19.82
CA THR A 271 1.05 -9.27 18.51
C THR A 271 1.26 -8.20 17.45
N TYR A 272 1.47 -8.62 16.21
CA TYR A 272 1.52 -7.73 15.05
C TYR A 272 0.15 -7.58 14.37
N ALA A 273 -0.91 -8.15 14.97
CA ALA A 273 -2.24 -8.15 14.40
C ALA A 273 -2.74 -6.75 14.03
N GLY A 274 -3.31 -6.64 12.84
CA GLY A 274 -3.83 -5.38 12.31
C GLY A 274 -2.76 -4.39 11.83
N GLN A 275 -1.53 -4.85 11.57
CA GLN A 275 -0.47 -4.05 10.95
C GLN A 275 -0.19 -4.44 9.47
N THR A 276 -0.82 -5.49 8.95
CA THR A 276 -0.51 -6.02 7.61
C THR A 276 -1.67 -5.96 6.63
N PHE A 277 -1.48 -5.27 5.51
CA PHE A 277 -2.37 -5.34 4.34
C PHE A 277 -1.96 -6.48 3.41
N TYR A 278 -2.94 -7.13 2.77
CA TYR A 278 -2.71 -8.31 1.93
C TYR A 278 -3.26 -8.09 0.50
N ASP A 279 -2.38 -7.65 -0.41
CA ASP A 279 -2.60 -7.61 -1.85
C ASP A 279 -2.08 -8.91 -2.49
N ILE A 280 -2.65 -10.04 -2.06
CA ILE A 280 -2.21 -11.39 -2.47
C ILE A 280 -3.34 -12.11 -3.17
N LYS A 281 -3.06 -12.63 -4.36
CA LYS A 281 -4.05 -13.39 -5.14
C LYS A 281 -4.56 -14.60 -4.36
N GLY A 282 -5.88 -14.66 -4.16
CA GLY A 282 -6.55 -15.77 -3.49
C GLY A 282 -6.55 -15.71 -1.96
N PHE A 283 -6.00 -14.65 -1.34
CA PHE A 283 -5.97 -14.51 0.11
C PHE A 283 -7.37 -14.43 0.72
N ASP A 284 -8.32 -13.76 0.06
CA ASP A 284 -9.71 -13.68 0.55
C ASP A 284 -10.39 -15.05 0.58
N SER A 285 -10.14 -15.86 -0.44
CA SER A 285 -10.63 -17.25 -0.47
C SER A 285 -9.99 -18.08 0.64
N PHE A 286 -8.72 -17.84 0.95
CA PHE A 286 -8.03 -18.46 2.09
C PHE A 286 -8.67 -18.05 3.43
N LEU A 287 -8.92 -16.75 3.65
CA LEU A 287 -9.59 -16.26 4.85
C LEU A 287 -11.01 -16.84 5.00
N ALA A 288 -11.79 -16.88 3.92
CA ALA A 288 -13.14 -17.44 3.93
C ALA A 288 -13.15 -18.93 4.32
N ARG A 289 -12.18 -19.73 3.86
CA ARG A 289 -12.05 -21.15 4.26
C ARG A 289 -11.75 -21.33 5.75
N ARG A 290 -11.14 -20.33 6.41
CA ARG A 290 -10.89 -20.31 7.86
C ARG A 290 -12.09 -19.81 8.68
N GLY A 291 -13.20 -19.46 8.03
CA GLY A 291 -14.34 -18.85 8.71
C GLY A 291 -14.06 -17.42 9.20
N TYR A 292 -13.00 -16.78 8.71
CA TYR A 292 -12.77 -15.36 8.99
C TYR A 292 -13.85 -14.55 8.29
N SER A 293 -14.71 -13.90 9.08
CA SER A 293 -15.74 -13.00 8.59
C SER A 293 -15.46 -11.60 9.14
N PRO A 294 -15.32 -10.58 8.28
CA PRO A 294 -15.24 -9.18 8.72
C PRO A 294 -16.38 -8.77 9.67
N SER A 295 -17.52 -9.48 9.59
CA SER A 295 -18.71 -9.28 10.42
C SER A 295 -18.56 -9.62 11.91
N THR A 296 -17.47 -10.24 12.37
CA THR A 296 -17.34 -10.70 13.77
C THR A 296 -17.07 -9.57 14.78
N LYS A 297 -16.97 -8.31 14.35
CA LYS A 297 -16.77 -7.15 15.24
C LYS A 297 -18.03 -6.59 15.92
N LEU A 298 -19.19 -7.23 15.79
CA LEU A 298 -20.41 -6.82 16.51
C LEU A 298 -20.62 -7.50 17.87
N GLN A 299 -19.66 -8.30 18.35
CA GLN A 299 -19.72 -8.91 19.68
C GLN A 299 -18.34 -8.88 20.35
N ASN A 300 -18.00 -7.73 20.94
CA ASN A 300 -17.28 -7.57 22.22
C ASN A 300 -17.18 -6.10 22.58
#